data_AF-A0A0G1YG75-F1
#
_entry.id   AF-A0A0G1YG75-F1
#
_cell.length_a   1.000
_cell.length_b   1.000
_cell.length_c   1.000
_cell.angle_alpha   90.00
_cell.angle_beta   90.00
_cell.angle_gamma   90.00
#
_symmetry.space_group_name_H-M   'P 1'
#
loop_
_entity.id
_entity.type
_entity.pdbx_description
1 polymer ?
#
loop_
_entity_poly.entity_id
_entity_poly.type
_entity_poly.pdbx_seq_one_letter_code
_entity_poly.pdbx_strand_id
1 'polypeptide(L)'
;MITIITGKPGAGKTLFMTYTALEMFLKGFDIYANWKLDFSKYVEIKKINKEKLGKVFFWSEIPELLSIKGGQIFIDEAQGYFDSREWLEMPPSAKQKFSAHRHDIRKDDDGNIIPLDVWAGVQHMSNIDKRIRDLGQHFIEVRNIFRLFFMTSYFELHDLKDDTVKRQAVKRNFFMFNKLKANCYNTHEAVNFIEYEEFPYYREYKKEFSNDNTGLIPTSDDIPPYHKQQKRDRIR
;
A
#
# COMPACT_ATOMS: atom_id res chain seq x y z
N MET A 1 1.96 3.49 11.87
CA MET A 1 0.51 3.67 12.13
C MET A 1 -0.24 2.90 11.06
N ILE A 2 -1.40 2.29 11.37
CA ILE A 2 -2.24 1.67 10.32
C ILE A 2 -3.44 2.58 10.05
N THR A 3 -3.62 2.95 8.78
CA THR A 3 -4.74 3.74 8.28
C THR A 3 -5.55 2.91 7.29
N ILE A 4 -6.84 2.72 7.58
CA ILE A 4 -7.76 1.99 6.69
C ILE A 4 -8.51 3.01 5.84
N ILE A 5 -8.46 2.80 4.52
CA ILE A 5 -9.11 3.65 3.53
C ILE A 5 -10.24 2.86 2.88
N THR A 6 -11.46 3.38 2.87
CA THR A 6 -12.60 2.73 2.24
C THR A 6 -13.40 3.63 1.31
N GLY A 7 -14.33 3.03 0.59
CA GLY A 7 -15.14 3.67 -0.43
C GLY A 7 -15.56 2.67 -1.50
N LYS A 8 -16.68 2.98 -2.16
CA LYS A 8 -17.21 2.16 -3.26
C LYS A 8 -16.17 1.97 -4.39
N PRO A 9 -16.29 0.93 -5.22
CA PRO A 9 -15.54 0.84 -6.47
C PRO A 9 -15.66 2.14 -7.28
N GLY A 10 -14.55 2.64 -7.82
CA GLY A 10 -14.51 3.92 -8.55
C GLY A 10 -14.59 5.19 -7.69
N ALA A 11 -14.66 5.10 -6.35
CA ALA A 11 -14.72 6.26 -5.46
C ALA A 11 -13.42 7.09 -5.39
N GLY A 12 -12.32 6.61 -5.97
CA GLY A 12 -11.02 7.29 -5.97
C GLY A 12 -10.09 6.89 -4.82
N LYS A 13 -10.26 5.69 -4.22
CA LYS A 13 -9.38 5.18 -3.14
C LYS A 13 -7.90 5.13 -3.57
N THR A 14 -7.62 4.40 -4.65
CA THR A 14 -6.26 4.26 -5.21
C THR A 14 -5.70 5.61 -5.63
N LEU A 15 -6.52 6.50 -6.20
CA LEU A 15 -6.11 7.87 -6.53
C LEU A 15 -5.67 8.64 -5.29
N PHE A 16 -6.46 8.59 -4.21
CA PHE A 16 -6.13 9.22 -2.93
C PHE A 16 -4.85 8.64 -2.31
N MET A 17 -4.70 7.31 -2.35
CA MET A 17 -3.48 6.64 -1.88
C MET A 17 -2.26 7.05 -2.71
N THR A 18 -2.36 7.12 -4.04
CA THR A 18 -1.29 7.61 -4.91
C THR A 18 -0.90 9.05 -4.57
N TYR A 19 -1.86 9.91 -4.27
CA TYR A 19 -1.58 11.31 -3.90
C TYR A 19 -0.85 11.38 -2.56
N THR A 20 -1.30 10.57 -1.61
CA THR A 20 -0.67 10.46 -0.29
C THR A 20 0.75 9.89 -0.41
N ALA A 21 0.93 8.83 -1.21
CA ALA A 21 2.23 8.23 -1.50
C ALA A 21 3.20 9.23 -2.13
N LEU A 22 2.73 10.01 -3.12
CA LEU A 22 3.52 11.09 -3.70
C LEU A 22 3.91 12.13 -2.65
N GLU A 23 2.99 12.56 -1.79
CA GLU A 23 3.28 13.52 -0.73
C GLU A 23 4.31 13.01 0.28
N MET A 24 4.28 11.72 0.62
CA MET A 24 5.28 11.11 1.50
C MET A 24 6.63 10.93 0.80
N PHE A 25 6.63 10.51 -0.46
CA PHE A 25 7.83 10.42 -1.29
C PHE A 25 8.56 11.76 -1.38
N LEU A 26 7.82 12.85 -1.58
CA LEU A 26 8.37 14.21 -1.62
C LEU A 26 8.94 14.69 -0.29
N LYS A 27 8.59 14.03 0.82
CA LYS A 27 9.15 14.30 2.16
C LYS A 27 10.35 13.41 2.50
N GLY A 28 10.79 12.55 1.57
CA GLY A 28 11.93 11.65 1.80
C GLY A 28 11.55 10.27 2.33
N PHE A 29 10.26 9.94 2.44
CA PHE A 29 9.84 8.61 2.88
C PHE A 29 9.88 7.60 1.74
N ASP A 30 10.44 6.42 2.02
CA ASP A 30 10.36 5.28 1.12
C ASP A 30 8.93 4.76 1.05
N ILE A 31 8.49 4.44 -0.17
CA ILE A 31 7.13 4.02 -0.51
C ILE A 31 7.17 2.57 -0.96
N TYR A 32 6.37 1.72 -0.34
CA TYR A 32 6.20 0.31 -0.72
C TYR A 32 4.76 0.11 -1.15
N ALA A 33 4.50 -0.06 -2.44
CA ALA A 33 3.14 -0.19 -2.96
C ALA A 33 2.96 -1.51 -3.74
N ASN A 34 1.78 -2.13 -3.61
CA ASN A 34 1.43 -3.31 -4.40
C ASN A 34 0.81 -3.00 -5.75
N TRP A 35 0.83 -1.75 -6.20
CA TRP A 35 0.49 -1.36 -7.57
C TRP A 35 1.59 -0.50 -8.15
N LYS A 36 1.59 -0.31 -9.48
CA LYS A 36 2.65 0.45 -10.14
C LYS A 36 2.55 1.95 -9.87
N LEU A 37 3.68 2.51 -9.49
CA LEU A 37 3.92 3.92 -9.23
C LEU A 37 5.13 4.40 -10.04
N ASP A 38 4.98 5.55 -10.72
CA ASP A 38 6.09 6.26 -11.38
C ASP A 38 5.98 7.77 -11.11
N PHE A 39 6.86 8.27 -10.24
CA PHE A 39 6.92 9.68 -9.88
C PHE A 39 7.90 10.48 -10.75
N SER A 40 8.63 9.83 -11.66
CA SER A 40 9.72 10.45 -12.44
C SER A 40 9.24 11.66 -13.24
N LYS A 41 8.14 11.50 -13.99
CA LYS A 41 7.56 12.58 -14.80
C LYS A 41 7.07 13.76 -13.94
N TYR A 42 6.56 13.47 -12.74
CA TYR A 42 6.14 14.51 -11.80
C TYR A 42 7.35 15.32 -11.31
N VAL A 43 8.41 14.63 -10.87
CA VAL A 43 9.66 15.23 -10.38
C VAL A 43 10.32 16.10 -11.46
N GLU A 44 10.38 15.60 -12.70
CA GLU A 44 10.95 16.32 -13.84
C GLU A 44 10.17 17.60 -14.15
N ILE A 45 8.84 17.50 -14.33
CA ILE A 45 7.98 18.64 -14.68
C ILE A 45 7.99 19.70 -13.57
N LYS A 46 8.07 19.28 -12.30
CA LYS A 46 8.09 20.18 -11.15
C LYS A 46 9.50 20.65 -10.75
N LYS A 47 10.56 20.15 -11.42
CA LYS A 47 11.96 20.50 -11.16
C LYS A 47 12.34 20.34 -9.68
N ILE A 48 11.93 19.23 -9.07
CA ILE A 48 12.13 18.96 -7.64
C ILE A 48 13.58 18.50 -7.40
N ASN A 49 14.21 18.96 -6.31
CA ASN A 49 15.52 18.45 -5.90
C ASN A 49 15.41 16.96 -5.52
N LYS A 50 16.24 16.13 -6.16
CA LYS A 50 16.24 14.67 -6.02
C LYS A 50 16.92 14.18 -4.74
N GLU A 51 17.81 14.97 -4.14
CA GLU A 51 18.65 14.54 -3.01
C GLU A 51 17.85 14.17 -1.75
N LYS A 52 16.63 14.70 -1.60
CA LYS A 52 15.77 14.48 -0.42
C LYS A 52 14.52 13.66 -0.71
N LEU A 53 14.47 13.01 -1.88
CA LEU A 53 13.31 12.20 -2.26
C LEU A 53 13.44 10.79 -1.68
N GLY A 54 12.30 10.21 -1.31
CA GLY A 54 12.24 8.81 -0.95
C GLY A 54 12.43 7.90 -2.15
N LYS A 55 12.45 6.59 -1.92
CA LYS A 55 12.45 5.58 -2.99
C LYS A 55 11.07 4.95 -3.16
N VAL A 56 10.81 4.37 -4.32
CA VAL A 56 9.54 3.68 -4.60
C VAL A 56 9.83 2.21 -4.90
N PHE A 57 9.19 1.32 -4.15
CA PHE A 57 9.36 -0.12 -4.24
C PHE A 57 8.04 -0.79 -4.56
N PHE A 58 8.10 -1.86 -5.35
CA PHE A 58 6.95 -2.71 -5.64
C PHE A 58 7.07 -3.95 -4.77
N TRP A 59 5.98 -4.32 -4.11
CA TRP A 59 5.86 -5.59 -3.39
C TRP A 59 4.62 -6.33 -3.91
N SER A 60 4.71 -7.65 -4.00
CA SER A 60 3.58 -8.49 -4.39
C SER A 60 3.06 -9.32 -3.24
N GLU A 61 3.96 -9.75 -2.35
CA GLU A 61 3.67 -10.73 -1.31
C GLU A 61 4.07 -10.21 0.08
N ILE A 62 3.31 -10.62 1.11
CA ILE A 62 3.54 -10.19 2.50
C ILE A 62 4.96 -10.50 3.02
N PRO A 63 5.60 -11.66 2.68
CA PRO A 63 6.97 -11.94 3.09
C PRO A 63 7.98 -10.86 2.69
N GLU A 64 7.80 -10.18 1.54
CA GLU A 64 8.67 -9.08 1.09
C GLU A 64 8.66 -7.90 2.07
N LEU A 65 7.60 -7.76 2.88
CA LEU A 65 7.45 -6.68 3.85
C LEU A 65 8.10 -6.98 5.21
N LEU A 66 8.45 -8.23 5.49
CA LEU A 66 8.90 -8.66 6.83
C LEU A 66 10.21 -7.98 7.26
N SER A 67 11.13 -7.80 6.32
CA SER A 67 12.46 -7.23 6.58
C SER A 67 12.48 -5.69 6.57
N ILE A 68 11.42 -5.04 6.10
CA ILE A 68 11.37 -3.59 5.91
C ILE A 68 11.37 -2.87 7.25
N LYS A 69 12.20 -1.84 7.38
CA LYS A 69 12.23 -0.95 8.55
C LYS A 69 12.06 0.49 8.09
N GLY A 70 11.09 1.18 8.69
CA GLY A 70 10.70 2.53 8.31
C GLY A 70 10.09 2.64 6.91
N GLY A 71 9.33 3.72 6.67
CA GLY A 71 8.72 4.02 5.38
C GLY A 71 7.21 3.88 5.39
N GLN A 72 6.61 3.87 4.21
CA GLN A 72 5.17 3.94 4.03
C GLN A 72 4.72 2.79 3.13
N ILE A 73 4.07 1.79 3.73
CA ILE A 73 3.47 0.67 3.01
C ILE A 73 2.07 1.08 2.56
N PHE A 74 1.81 0.93 1.28
CA PHE A 74 0.50 1.10 0.69
C PHE A 74 0.01 -0.22 0.11
N ILE A 75 -1.25 -0.54 0.41
CA ILE A 75 -1.88 -1.82 0.09
C ILE A 75 -3.23 -1.50 -0.53
N ASP A 76 -3.35 -1.60 -1.86
CA ASP A 76 -4.64 -1.55 -2.53
C ASP A 76 -5.30 -2.94 -2.50
N GLU A 77 -6.63 -2.95 -2.40
CA GLU A 77 -7.45 -4.15 -2.19
C GLU A 77 -6.92 -5.06 -1.06
N ALA A 78 -6.66 -4.45 0.11
CA ALA A 78 -6.00 -5.09 1.25
C ALA A 78 -6.74 -6.31 1.81
N GLN A 79 -8.04 -6.50 1.49
CA GLN A 79 -8.74 -7.73 1.83
C GLN A 79 -8.12 -8.99 1.19
N GLY A 80 -7.40 -8.85 0.06
CA GLY A 80 -6.69 -9.97 -0.57
C GLY A 80 -5.44 -10.43 0.20
N TYR A 81 -4.97 -9.63 1.16
CA TYR A 81 -3.80 -9.93 1.99
C TYR A 81 -4.13 -10.18 3.45
N PHE A 82 -5.21 -9.56 3.93
CA PHE A 82 -5.66 -9.62 5.32
C PHE A 82 -7.08 -10.18 5.42
N ASP A 83 -7.40 -11.20 4.64
CA ASP A 83 -8.71 -11.83 4.69
C ASP A 83 -8.96 -12.39 6.10
N SER A 84 -10.09 -12.01 6.68
CA SER A 84 -10.59 -12.53 7.95
C SER A 84 -10.62 -14.06 8.05
N ARG A 85 -10.77 -14.78 6.93
CA ARG A 85 -10.87 -16.23 6.87
C ARG A 85 -9.51 -16.91 6.84
N GLU A 86 -8.56 -16.30 6.14
CA GLU A 86 -7.22 -16.84 5.90
C GLU A 86 -6.20 -16.28 6.90
N TRP A 87 -6.61 -15.33 7.75
CA TRP A 87 -5.74 -14.78 8.79
C TRP A 87 -5.14 -15.85 9.70
N LEU A 88 -5.87 -16.95 9.99
CA LEU A 88 -5.33 -18.05 10.78
C LEU A 88 -4.13 -18.72 10.10
N GLU A 89 -4.12 -18.78 8.78
CA GLU A 89 -3.09 -19.41 7.94
C GLU A 89 -1.87 -18.50 7.72
N MET A 90 -2.02 -17.19 7.89
CA MET A 90 -0.91 -16.24 7.77
C MET A 90 0.26 -16.61 8.72
N PRO A 91 1.52 -16.57 8.22
CA PRO A 91 2.69 -16.89 9.02
C PRO A 91 2.77 -16.07 10.33
N PRO A 92 3.20 -16.67 11.46
CA PRO A 92 3.34 -15.97 12.74
C PRO A 92 4.24 -14.73 12.66
N SER A 93 5.30 -14.78 11.85
CA SER A 93 6.21 -13.65 11.60
C SER A 93 5.51 -12.45 10.97
N ALA A 94 4.61 -12.68 10.00
CA ALA A 94 3.81 -11.64 9.37
C ALA A 94 2.79 -11.03 10.35
N LYS A 95 2.11 -11.87 11.14
CA LYS A 95 1.20 -11.39 12.21
C LYS A 95 1.94 -10.51 13.20
N GLN A 96 3.13 -10.94 13.63
CA GLN A 96 3.98 -10.18 14.54
C GLN A 96 4.46 -8.87 13.90
N LYS A 97 4.87 -8.91 12.64
CA LYS A 97 5.29 -7.73 11.87
C LYS A 97 4.24 -6.63 11.89
N PHE A 98 3.00 -6.94 11.52
CA PHE A 98 1.94 -5.94 11.50
C PHE A 98 1.46 -5.54 12.89
N SER A 99 1.56 -6.42 13.90
CA SER A 99 1.22 -6.06 15.28
C SER A 99 2.26 -5.12 15.90
N ALA A 100 3.54 -5.31 15.56
CA ALA A 100 4.68 -4.58 16.11
C ALA A 100 5.27 -3.55 15.14
N HIS A 101 4.56 -3.20 14.05
CA HIS A 101 5.09 -2.39 12.94
C HIS A 101 5.69 -1.04 13.42
N ARG A 102 5.24 -0.50 14.55
CA ARG A 102 5.74 0.77 15.13
C ARG A 102 7.18 0.68 15.60
N HIS A 103 7.64 -0.51 15.96
CA HIS A 103 9.01 -0.75 16.42
C HIS A 103 9.98 -0.92 15.25
N ASP A 104 9.46 -1.17 14.05
CA ASP A 104 10.26 -1.28 12.83
C ASP A 104 10.56 0.10 12.27
N ILE A 105 11.50 0.78 12.92
CA ILE A 105 11.94 2.12 12.57
C ILE A 105 13.25 2.11 11.78
N ARG A 106 13.41 3.11 10.93
CA ARG A 106 14.69 3.49 10.33
C ARG A 106 15.13 4.84 10.88
N LYS A 107 16.42 5.16 10.81
CA LYS A 107 16.92 6.52 11.02
C LYS A 107 17.34 7.12 9.68
N ASP A 108 17.00 8.37 9.42
CA ASP A 108 17.59 9.12 8.31
C ASP A 108 19.03 9.56 8.63
N ASP A 109 19.67 10.22 7.67
CA ASP A 109 21.05 10.71 7.79
C ASP A 109 21.22 11.73 8.92
N ASP A 110 20.14 12.43 9.28
CA ASP A 110 20.08 13.40 10.37
C ASP A 110 19.75 12.73 11.73
N GLY A 111 19.55 11.41 11.75
CA GLY A 111 19.25 10.63 12.95
C GLY A 111 17.79 10.65 13.39
N ASN A 112 16.89 11.27 12.62
CA ASN A 112 15.46 11.29 12.90
C ASN A 112 14.82 9.92 12.66
N ILE A 113 13.82 9.60 13.48
CA ILE A 113 13.10 8.34 13.40
C ILE A 113 12.09 8.39 12.25
N ILE A 114 12.24 7.46 11.31
CA ILE A 114 11.27 7.16 10.27
C ILE A 114 10.47 5.92 10.71
N PRO A 115 9.20 6.08 11.12
CA PRO A 115 8.35 4.96 11.47
C PRO A 115 7.92 4.19 10.22
N LEU A 116 7.51 2.93 10.43
CA LEU A 116 6.78 2.17 9.42
C LEU A 116 5.27 2.42 9.59
N ASP A 117 4.66 3.01 8.57
CA ASP A 117 3.22 3.23 8.48
C ASP A 117 2.61 2.38 7.37
N VAL A 118 1.34 2.00 7.54
CA VAL A 118 0.58 1.15 6.63
C VAL A 118 -0.70 1.86 6.23
N TRP A 119 -0.97 1.93 4.93
CA TRP A 119 -2.15 2.52 4.31
C TRP A 119 -2.87 1.43 3.53
N ALA A 120 -4.01 0.97 4.04
CA ALA A 120 -4.73 -0.18 3.51
C ALA A 120 -6.06 0.24 2.89
N GLY A 121 -6.17 0.15 1.56
CA GLY A 121 -7.38 0.40 0.80
C GLY A 121 -8.28 -0.83 0.72
N VAL A 122 -9.55 -0.70 1.13
CA VAL A 122 -10.55 -1.78 1.06
C VAL A 122 -11.92 -1.31 0.62
N GLN A 123 -12.69 -2.18 -0.02
CA GLN A 123 -14.07 -1.89 -0.40
C GLN A 123 -15.02 -2.02 0.80
N HIS A 124 -14.87 -3.09 1.58
CA HIS A 124 -15.68 -3.39 2.76
C HIS A 124 -14.78 -3.79 3.93
N MET A 125 -14.94 -3.12 5.06
CA MET A 125 -14.13 -3.39 6.25
C MET A 125 -14.36 -4.77 6.86
N SER A 126 -15.56 -5.31 6.71
CA SER A 126 -15.91 -6.66 7.19
C SER A 126 -14.99 -7.74 6.64
N ASN A 127 -14.35 -7.50 5.49
CA ASN A 127 -13.50 -8.46 4.81
C ASN A 127 -12.06 -8.44 5.34
N ILE A 128 -11.67 -7.41 6.09
CA ILE A 128 -10.38 -7.41 6.81
C ILE A 128 -10.54 -8.13 8.15
N ASP A 129 -9.55 -8.93 8.50
CA ASP A 129 -9.40 -9.52 9.83
C ASP A 129 -9.58 -8.50 10.97
N LYS A 130 -10.23 -8.95 12.05
CA LYS A 130 -10.53 -8.10 13.20
C LYS A 130 -9.26 -7.52 13.84
N ARG A 131 -8.14 -8.25 13.87
CA ARG A 131 -6.90 -7.77 14.50
C ARG A 131 -6.30 -6.61 13.73
N ILE A 132 -6.26 -6.66 12.40
CA ILE A 132 -5.80 -5.53 11.58
C ILE A 132 -6.71 -4.31 11.77
N ARG A 133 -8.02 -4.52 11.88
CA ARG A 133 -8.96 -3.45 12.20
C ARG A 133 -8.68 -2.84 13.57
N ASP A 134 -8.51 -3.66 14.60
CA ASP A 134 -8.22 -3.20 15.97
C ASP A 134 -6.85 -2.51 16.10
N LEU A 135 -5.87 -2.86 15.25
CA LEU A 135 -4.57 -2.18 15.14
C LEU A 135 -4.65 -0.87 14.33
N GLY A 136 -5.68 -0.72 13.51
CA GLY A 136 -6.02 0.52 12.82
C GLY A 136 -6.14 1.67 13.81
N GLN A 137 -5.61 2.83 13.47
CA GLN A 137 -5.84 4.04 14.26
C GLN A 137 -6.81 4.99 13.59
N HIS A 138 -6.68 5.11 12.27
CA HIS A 138 -7.47 6.03 11.49
C HIS A 138 -8.27 5.29 10.45
N PHE A 139 -9.49 5.78 10.26
CA PHE A 139 -10.37 5.35 9.20
C PHE A 139 -10.67 6.53 8.29
N ILE A 140 -10.51 6.32 6.99
CA ILE A 140 -10.75 7.33 5.96
C ILE A 140 -11.76 6.78 4.97
N GLU A 141 -12.92 7.42 4.85
CA GLU A 141 -13.87 7.14 3.79
C GLU A 141 -13.65 8.13 2.63
N VAL A 142 -13.38 7.60 1.45
CA VAL A 142 -13.25 8.36 0.20
C VAL A 142 -14.56 8.29 -0.57
N ARG A 143 -15.09 9.45 -0.94
CA ARG A 143 -16.28 9.59 -1.78
C ARG A 143 -15.99 10.49 -2.98
N ASN A 144 -16.41 10.05 -4.15
CA ASN A 144 -16.49 10.89 -5.32
C ASN A 144 -17.80 11.69 -5.24
N ILE A 145 -17.70 13.00 -5.06
CA ILE A 145 -18.87 13.90 -4.99
C ILE A 145 -19.30 14.29 -6.40
N PHE A 146 -18.33 14.58 -7.25
CA PHE A 146 -18.53 14.95 -8.64
C PHE A 146 -17.30 14.51 -9.43
N ARG A 147 -17.42 14.17 -10.72
CA ARG A 147 -16.39 13.53 -11.57
C ARG A 147 -14.91 13.81 -11.22
N LEU A 148 -14.54 15.06 -10.93
CA LEU A 148 -13.17 15.51 -10.62
C LEU A 148 -12.96 15.96 -9.16
N PHE A 149 -13.97 15.90 -8.31
CA PHE A 149 -14.01 16.40 -6.93
C PHE A 149 -14.29 15.28 -5.94
N PHE A 150 -13.34 15.06 -5.05
CA PHE A 150 -13.36 13.97 -4.09
C PHE A 150 -13.35 14.52 -2.68
N MET A 151 -13.99 13.80 -1.77
CA MET A 151 -14.00 14.08 -0.35
C MET A 151 -13.42 12.90 0.40
N THR A 152 -12.57 13.20 1.38
CA THR A 152 -12.11 12.24 2.37
C THR A 152 -12.67 12.62 3.73
N SER A 153 -13.35 11.68 4.37
CA SER A 153 -13.88 11.83 5.73
C SER A 153 -13.06 10.96 6.67
N TYR A 154 -12.48 11.57 7.69
CA TYR A 154 -11.67 10.91 8.69
C TYR A 154 -12.53 10.60 9.91
N PHE A 155 -12.39 9.40 10.46
CA PHE A 155 -13.08 8.96 11.65
C PHE A 155 -12.08 8.28 12.58
N GLU A 156 -12.42 8.25 13.86
CA GLU A 156 -11.68 7.48 14.84
C GLU A 156 -12.14 6.03 14.84
N LEU A 157 -11.25 5.13 15.25
CA LEU A 157 -11.55 3.70 15.17
C LEU A 157 -12.66 3.24 16.13
N HIS A 158 -12.89 3.99 17.21
CA HIS A 158 -13.97 3.67 18.14
C HIS A 158 -15.36 3.79 17.46
N ASP A 159 -15.49 4.65 16.44
CA ASP A 159 -16.70 4.83 15.63
C ASP A 159 -17.01 3.61 14.72
N LEU A 160 -16.07 2.67 14.59
CA LEU A 160 -16.20 1.48 13.74
C LEU A 160 -16.66 0.23 14.50
N LYS A 161 -16.66 0.26 15.84
CA LYS A 161 -17.06 -0.90 16.65
C LYS A 161 -18.58 -1.11 16.67
N ASP A 162 -19.35 -0.10 16.27
CA ASP A 162 -20.80 -0.13 16.31
C ASP A 162 -21.40 0.39 14.99
N ASP A 163 -21.87 -0.54 14.15
CA ASP A 163 -22.54 -0.22 12.87
C ASP A 163 -23.88 0.49 13.07
N THR A 164 -24.40 0.54 14.30
CA THR A 164 -25.68 1.19 14.62
C THR A 164 -25.55 2.68 14.93
N VAL A 165 -24.34 3.17 15.21
CA VAL A 165 -24.11 4.56 15.59
C VAL A 165 -23.88 5.42 14.35
N LYS A 166 -24.61 6.55 14.25
CA LYS A 166 -24.36 7.56 13.21
C LYS A 166 -22.95 8.12 13.38
N ARG A 167 -22.04 7.72 12.49
CA ARG A 167 -20.64 8.15 12.49
C ARG A 167 -20.52 9.63 12.18
N GLN A 168 -19.76 10.35 13.00
CA GLN A 168 -19.40 11.75 12.74
C GLN A 168 -17.94 11.83 12.31
N ALA A 169 -17.69 12.39 11.13
CA ALA A 169 -16.32 12.59 10.68
C ALA A 169 -15.63 13.64 11.55
N VAL A 170 -14.48 13.27 12.12
CA VAL A 170 -13.60 14.16 12.89
C VAL A 170 -13.02 15.25 11.99
N LYS A 171 -12.71 14.89 10.74
CA LYS A 171 -12.19 15.82 9.73
C LYS A 171 -12.73 15.47 8.36
N ARG A 172 -12.95 16.49 7.53
CA ARG A 172 -13.25 16.31 6.11
C ARG A 172 -12.27 17.12 5.30
N ASN A 173 -11.64 16.49 4.32
CA ASN A 173 -10.82 17.17 3.33
C ASN A 173 -11.44 16.96 1.95
N PHE A 174 -11.13 17.89 1.07
CA PHE A 174 -11.48 17.79 -0.34
C PHE A 174 -10.22 17.79 -1.17
N PHE A 175 -10.21 17.00 -2.24
CA PHE A 175 -9.13 17.05 -3.22
C PHE A 175 -9.71 16.98 -4.63
N MET A 176 -9.04 17.68 -5.54
CA MET A 176 -9.41 17.68 -6.95
C MET A 176 -8.51 16.72 -7.74
N PHE A 177 -9.10 16.12 -8.77
CA PHE A 177 -8.36 15.37 -9.77
C PHE A 177 -7.32 16.28 -10.42
N ASN A 178 -6.07 15.89 -10.26
CA ASN A 178 -4.93 16.48 -10.92
C ASN A 178 -4.34 15.45 -11.89
N LYS A 179 -4.39 15.74 -13.19
CA LYS A 179 -3.90 14.84 -14.24
C LYS A 179 -2.43 14.48 -14.05
N LEU A 180 -1.60 15.43 -13.63
CA LEU A 180 -0.16 15.19 -13.42
C LEU A 180 0.08 14.19 -12.27
N LYS A 181 -0.61 14.36 -11.13
CA LYS A 181 -0.55 13.40 -10.02
C LYS A 181 -1.22 12.06 -10.38
N ALA A 182 -2.30 12.08 -11.16
CA ALA A 182 -3.00 10.86 -11.56
C ALA A 182 -2.17 10.02 -12.55
N ASN A 183 -1.33 10.65 -13.38
CA ASN A 183 -0.40 9.93 -14.26
C ASN A 183 0.72 9.22 -13.51
N CYS A 184 0.84 9.40 -12.19
CA CYS A 184 1.83 8.69 -11.38
C CYS A 184 1.45 7.23 -11.10
N TYR A 185 0.26 6.79 -11.48
CA TYR A 185 -0.16 5.39 -11.35
C TYR A 185 -0.96 4.95 -12.58
N ASN A 186 -0.93 3.65 -12.89
CA ASN A 186 -1.71 3.05 -13.97
C ASN A 186 -2.77 2.12 -13.36
N THR A 187 -4.05 2.48 -13.46
CA THR A 187 -5.18 1.70 -12.92
C THR A 187 -5.43 0.37 -13.63
N HIS A 188 -4.87 0.17 -14.82
CA HIS A 188 -5.22 -0.96 -15.69
C HIS A 188 -4.26 -2.13 -15.62
N GLU A 189 -3.16 -2.02 -14.87
CA GLU A 189 -2.23 -3.14 -14.67
C GLU A 189 -2.66 -3.92 -13.42
N ALA A 190 -3.37 -5.04 -13.65
CA ALA A 190 -3.83 -5.93 -12.59
C ALA A 190 -2.66 -6.62 -11.87
N VAL A 191 -2.71 -6.60 -10.54
CA VAL A 191 -1.77 -7.30 -9.65
C VAL A 191 -2.21 -8.76 -9.58
N ASN A 192 -1.36 -9.66 -10.07
CA ASN A 192 -1.61 -11.10 -10.04
C ASN A 192 -0.95 -11.70 -8.79
N PHE A 193 -1.76 -12.28 -7.89
CA PHE A 193 -1.34 -12.91 -6.64
C PHE A 193 -0.82 -14.34 -6.83
N ILE A 194 0.26 -14.72 -6.12
CA ILE A 194 0.76 -16.11 -6.02
C ILE A 194 1.41 -16.32 -4.62
N GLU A 195 0.84 -17.17 -3.75
CA GLU A 195 1.43 -17.55 -2.45
C GLU A 195 2.66 -18.46 -2.60
N TYR A 196 3.77 -18.24 -1.85
CA TYR A 196 4.79 -19.27 -1.54
C TYR A 196 5.71 -18.95 -0.33
N GLU A 197 6.48 -19.97 0.08
CA GLU A 197 7.49 -20.04 1.16
C GLU A 197 8.65 -19.00 1.06
N GLU A 198 9.56 -18.96 2.05
CA GLU A 198 10.62 -17.94 2.23
C GLU A 198 11.27 -17.48 0.92
N PHE A 199 11.09 -16.19 0.60
CA PHE A 199 11.25 -15.60 -0.73
C PHE A 199 12.72 -15.52 -1.20
N PRO A 200 13.20 -16.46 -2.04
CA PRO A 200 14.61 -16.52 -2.46
C PRO A 200 14.82 -15.76 -3.77
N TYR A 201 14.18 -14.60 -3.91
CA TYR A 201 14.18 -13.78 -5.12
C TYR A 201 14.44 -12.30 -4.79
N TYR A 202 15.11 -11.57 -5.67
CA TYR A 202 15.29 -10.12 -5.63
C TYR A 202 14.70 -9.45 -6.89
N ARG A 203 14.65 -8.11 -6.90
CA ARG A 203 14.17 -7.30 -8.03
C ARG A 203 15.20 -6.24 -8.40
N GLU A 204 15.41 -6.08 -9.70
CA GLU A 204 16.12 -4.91 -10.23
C GLU A 204 15.12 -3.87 -10.73
N TYR A 205 15.31 -2.63 -10.29
CA TYR A 205 14.49 -1.50 -10.67
C TYR A 205 15.14 -0.77 -11.85
N LYS A 206 14.41 -0.63 -12.96
CA LYS A 206 14.93 0.02 -14.18
C LYS A 206 15.09 1.53 -14.01
N LYS A 207 14.35 2.13 -13.09
CA LYS A 207 14.29 3.57 -12.85
C LYS A 207 14.29 3.85 -11.36
N GLU A 208 14.96 4.92 -10.97
CA GLU A 208 15.15 5.33 -9.57
C GLU A 208 13.85 5.68 -8.84
N PHE A 209 12.87 6.26 -9.54
CA PHE A 209 11.59 6.73 -8.97
C PHE A 209 10.36 6.01 -9.54
N SER A 210 10.57 4.80 -10.04
CA SER A 210 9.49 3.92 -10.48
C SER A 210 9.70 2.53 -9.90
N ASN A 211 8.60 1.88 -9.58
CA ASN A 211 8.63 0.50 -9.12
C ASN A 211 8.47 -0.52 -10.27
N ASP A 212 8.60 -0.08 -11.53
CA ASP A 212 8.70 -0.95 -12.70
C ASP A 212 10.02 -1.74 -12.67
N ASN A 213 9.90 -3.07 -12.67
CA ASN A 213 11.01 -3.98 -12.38
C ASN A 213 11.10 -5.11 -13.42
N THR A 214 12.20 -5.86 -13.36
CA THR A 214 12.50 -7.02 -14.23
C THR A 214 11.69 -8.28 -13.90
N GLY A 215 10.86 -8.26 -12.84
CA GLY A 215 10.27 -9.46 -12.26
C GLY A 215 11.14 -10.04 -11.14
N LEU A 216 10.79 -11.24 -10.68
CA LEU A 216 11.53 -11.95 -9.62
C LEU A 216 12.77 -12.63 -10.19
N ILE A 217 13.95 -12.20 -9.74
CA ILE A 217 15.24 -12.77 -10.11
C ILE A 217 15.72 -13.67 -8.97
N PRO A 218 16.08 -14.95 -9.22
CA PRO A 218 16.54 -15.85 -8.17
C PRO A 218 17.84 -15.35 -7.53
N THR A 219 18.00 -15.54 -6.21
CA THR A 219 19.22 -15.11 -5.49
C THR A 219 20.45 -16.00 -5.72
N SER A 220 20.26 -17.20 -6.27
CA SER A 220 21.34 -18.11 -6.72
C SER A 220 20.91 -18.90 -7.95
N ASP A 221 21.88 -19.43 -8.69
CA ASP A 221 21.63 -20.23 -9.91
C ASP A 221 20.89 -21.55 -9.63
N ASP A 222 20.92 -22.05 -8.39
CA ASP A 222 20.24 -23.27 -7.96
C ASP A 222 18.72 -23.08 -7.77
N ILE A 223 18.26 -21.82 -7.71
CA ILE A 223 16.84 -21.48 -7.56
C ILE A 223 16.24 -21.30 -8.95
N PRO A 224 15.20 -22.08 -9.32
CA PRO A 224 14.65 -22.02 -10.66
C PRO A 224 14.07 -20.63 -10.97
N PRO A 225 14.14 -20.18 -12.23
CA PRO A 225 13.46 -18.96 -12.67
C PRO A 225 11.99 -19.02 -12.29
N TYR A 226 11.48 -17.92 -11.74
CA TYR A 226 10.10 -17.87 -11.30
C TYR A 226 9.14 -17.99 -12.50
N HIS A 227 8.55 -19.17 -12.68
CA HIS A 227 7.52 -19.41 -13.69
C HIS A 227 6.18 -19.61 -13.00
N LYS A 228 5.27 -18.65 -13.20
CA LYS A 228 3.88 -18.75 -12.78
C LYS A 228 3.26 -20.00 -13.43
N GLN A 229 3.01 -21.05 -12.65
CA GLN A 229 2.10 -22.09 -13.10
C GLN A 229 0.74 -21.42 -13.31
N GLN A 230 0.34 -21.24 -14.57
CA GLN A 230 -1.07 -21.01 -14.89
C GLN A 230 -1.81 -22.21 -14.31
N LYS A 231 -2.68 -21.98 -13.32
CA LYS A 231 -3.61 -23.01 -12.84
C LYS A 231 -4.27 -23.59 -14.09
N ARG A 232 -3.97 -24.85 -14.41
CA ARG A 232 -4.68 -25.61 -15.43
C ARG A 232 -6.17 -25.46 -15.13
N ASP A 233 -6.93 -25.11 -16.17
CA ASP A 233 -8.38 -25.05 -16.12
C ASP A 233 -8.92 -26.24 -15.32
N ARG A 234 -9.70 -25.94 -14.28
CA ARG A 234 -10.51 -26.97 -13.64
C ARG A 234 -11.47 -27.47 -14.70
N ILE A 235 -11.16 -28.64 -15.24
CA ILE A 235 -12.02 -29.46 -16.10
C ILE A 235 -13.41 -29.48 -15.43
N ARG A 236 -14.42 -29.07 -16.20
CA ARG A 236 -15.84 -29.14 -15.83
C ARG A 236 -16.29 -30.58 -15.69
#